data_AF-A0A952D3H6-F1
#
_entry.id   AF-A0A952D3H6-F1
#
_cell.length_a   1.000
_cell.length_b   1.000
_cell.length_c   1.000
_cell.angle_alpha   90.00
_cell.angle_beta   90.00
_cell.angle_gamma   90.00
#
_symmetry.space_group_name_H-M   'P 1'
#
loop_
_entity.id
_entity.type
_entity.pdbx_description
1 polymer ?
#
loop_
_entity_poly.entity_id
_entity_poly.type
_entity_poly.pdbx_seq_one_letter_code
_entity_poly.pdbx_strand_id
1 'polypeptide(L)'
;MLRSIVVVPGLVGQPGSSSATASLPNLRALAAEADVAPLRPEPHEGLREAAWLGLNPAEHAVADGPLLVAGLGEKPPERAVCLVATWGTLGATLAEAPRMEPHEEAEASAAMRRLQTPRLFWLTGEQPHNALVWLDGPIEFATTPFDQAVGNEYRTQWPSGDGEQVLRQFIEDSHEVLSALEFNQRRQDAGAPPVNVVWPWGQGWMPRMPNLALRYPPATVHTDSLRVRGLCRLTGLTSKRALPRGFGDDWAFVKSLGSTSLVVIETFATLRRAGRAEELEWLATRLDAHLFDLFRPLRPSAGSHLVILSPSDTGPGLMLERSADSRGGTTPFDERALEDAGRAGRTTWDVVARVMRSWTP
;
A
#
# COMPACT_ATOMS: atom_id res chain seq x y z
N MET A 1 15.04 17.98 -17.87
CA MET A 1 15.62 17.45 -16.61
C MET A 1 14.63 16.47 -16.02
N LEU A 2 15.08 15.27 -15.66
CA LEU A 2 14.22 14.23 -15.07
C LEU A 2 14.57 14.08 -13.59
N ARG A 3 13.56 14.18 -12.73
CA ARG A 3 13.64 14.10 -11.28
C ARG A 3 12.66 13.03 -10.82
N SER A 4 13.16 11.85 -10.50
CA SER A 4 12.32 10.68 -10.20
C SER A 4 12.72 10.03 -8.89
N ILE A 5 11.73 9.75 -8.05
CA ILE A 5 11.86 8.85 -6.91
C ILE A 5 11.01 7.62 -7.21
N VAL A 6 11.59 6.43 -7.06
CA VAL A 6 10.93 5.14 -7.27
C VAL A 6 11.04 4.35 -5.97
N VAL A 7 9.91 4.14 -5.29
CA VAL A 7 9.80 3.37 -4.06
C VAL A 7 9.15 2.03 -4.38
N VAL A 8 9.88 0.95 -4.15
CA VAL A 8 9.41 -0.43 -4.39
C VAL A 8 9.67 -1.25 -3.13
N PRO A 9 8.80 -1.12 -2.10
CA PRO A 9 8.95 -1.88 -0.86
C PRO A 9 9.01 -3.38 -1.15
N GLY A 10 9.98 -4.08 -0.54
CA GLY A 10 10.16 -5.52 -0.75
C GLY A 10 10.75 -5.94 -2.11
N LEU A 11 11.25 -5.00 -2.92
CA LEU A 11 12.00 -5.34 -4.15
C LEU A 11 13.26 -6.16 -3.81
N VAL A 12 14.05 -5.64 -2.87
CA VAL A 12 15.19 -6.32 -2.24
C VAL A 12 14.70 -7.06 -1.00
N GLY A 13 15.08 -8.33 -0.88
CA GLY A 13 14.81 -9.17 0.28
C GLY A 13 15.77 -8.93 1.45
N GLN A 14 15.80 -9.87 2.38
CA GLN A 14 16.75 -9.87 3.51
C GLN A 14 17.99 -10.71 3.18
N PRO A 15 19.14 -10.51 3.84
CA PRO A 15 20.32 -11.34 3.65
C PRO A 15 19.99 -12.84 3.69
N GLY A 16 20.47 -13.58 2.69
CA GLY A 16 20.21 -15.02 2.54
C GLY A 16 18.88 -15.40 1.85
N SER A 17 18.05 -14.43 1.45
CA SER A 17 16.86 -14.70 0.63
C SER A 17 17.18 -14.77 -0.87
N SER A 18 16.30 -15.41 -1.67
CA SER A 18 16.43 -15.42 -3.13
C SER A 18 16.28 -14.01 -3.70
N SER A 19 17.23 -13.62 -4.55
CA SER A 19 17.33 -12.27 -5.10
C SER A 19 16.60 -12.17 -6.44
N ALA A 20 15.42 -11.55 -6.44
CA ALA A 20 14.75 -11.16 -7.68
C ALA A 20 15.47 -9.99 -8.40
N THR A 21 16.41 -9.32 -7.72
CA THR A 21 17.13 -8.14 -8.24
C THR A 21 18.47 -8.51 -8.87
N ALA A 22 19.09 -9.61 -8.45
CA ALA A 22 20.38 -10.06 -8.97
C ALA A 22 20.39 -10.31 -10.48
N SER A 23 19.25 -10.71 -11.07
CA SER A 23 19.10 -11.03 -12.50
C SER A 23 18.68 -9.83 -13.37
N LEU A 24 18.48 -8.64 -12.79
CA LEU A 24 17.92 -7.48 -13.49
C LEU A 24 19.01 -6.64 -14.18
N PRO A 25 19.16 -6.70 -15.52
CA PRO A 25 20.27 -6.06 -16.22
C PRO A 25 20.21 -4.52 -16.18
N ASN A 26 19.02 -3.92 -16.27
CA ASN A 26 18.92 -2.46 -16.30
C ASN A 26 19.18 -1.87 -14.91
N LEU A 27 18.64 -2.49 -13.85
CA LEU A 27 18.94 -2.13 -12.46
C LEU A 27 20.42 -2.27 -12.15
N ARG A 28 21.07 -3.36 -12.60
CA ARG A 28 22.53 -3.55 -12.43
C ARG A 28 23.33 -2.43 -13.10
N ALA A 29 22.96 -2.05 -14.32
CA ALA A 29 23.61 -0.94 -15.02
C ALA A 29 23.41 0.40 -14.29
N LEU A 30 22.21 0.65 -13.77
CA LEU A 30 21.92 1.84 -12.96
C LEU A 30 22.76 1.86 -11.67
N ALA A 31 22.90 0.73 -10.99
CA ALA A 31 23.67 0.61 -9.75
C ALA A 31 25.16 0.90 -9.94
N ALA A 32 25.74 0.48 -11.06
CA ALA A 32 27.15 0.73 -11.36
C ALA A 32 27.50 2.23 -11.49
N GLU A 33 26.52 3.06 -11.86
CA GLU A 33 26.67 4.51 -12.04
C GLU A 33 26.09 5.32 -10.87
N ALA A 34 25.74 4.67 -9.76
CA ALA A 34 25.02 5.27 -8.65
C ALA A 34 25.70 5.01 -7.30
N ASP A 35 25.31 5.80 -6.31
CA ASP A 35 25.69 5.56 -4.92
C ASP A 35 24.64 4.64 -4.29
N VAL A 36 25.04 3.43 -3.91
CA VAL A 36 24.17 2.45 -3.22
C VAL A 36 24.47 2.47 -1.73
N ALA A 37 23.43 2.56 -0.91
CA ALA A 37 23.55 2.63 0.55
C ALA A 37 22.38 1.94 1.27
N PRO A 38 22.57 1.44 2.49
CA PRO A 38 21.50 0.88 3.30
C PRO A 38 20.52 1.94 3.81
N LEU A 39 19.25 1.54 3.88
CA LEU A 39 18.18 2.23 4.57
C LEU A 39 17.95 1.57 5.94
N ARG A 40 17.58 2.38 6.93
CA ARG A 40 17.07 1.85 8.20
C ARG A 40 15.76 1.09 7.95
N PRO A 41 15.49 0.03 8.74
CA PRO A 41 14.18 -0.61 8.74
C PRO A 41 13.06 0.42 8.97
N GLU A 42 11.95 0.23 8.28
CA GLU A 42 10.76 1.03 8.53
C GLU A 42 10.20 0.68 9.92
N PRO A 43 9.71 1.68 10.67
CA PRO A 43 9.11 1.40 11.97
C PRO A 43 7.90 0.49 11.77
N HIS A 44 7.75 -0.49 12.66
CA HIS A 44 6.57 -1.36 12.69
C HIS A 44 5.29 -0.60 13.06
N GLU A 45 5.43 0.51 13.79
CA GLU A 45 4.33 1.37 14.23
C GLU A 45 4.25 2.65 13.38
N GLY A 46 3.02 3.13 13.18
CA GLY A 46 2.73 4.36 12.45
C GLY A 46 2.42 4.16 10.96
N LEU A 47 2.23 5.26 10.24
CA LEU A 47 1.86 5.25 8.84
C LEU A 47 3.10 5.12 7.94
N ARG A 48 3.53 3.88 7.65
CA ARG A 48 4.73 3.61 6.82
C ARG A 48 4.68 4.33 5.46
N GLU A 49 3.50 4.44 4.85
CA GLU A 49 3.28 5.10 3.57
C GLU A 49 3.66 6.59 3.61
N ALA A 50 3.65 7.20 4.80
CA ALA A 50 4.11 8.56 5.03
C ALA A 50 5.59 8.72 4.65
N ALA A 51 6.42 7.72 4.95
CA ALA A 51 7.83 7.77 4.64
C ALA A 51 8.09 7.84 3.14
N TRP A 52 7.26 7.18 2.35
CA TRP A 52 7.38 7.14 0.89
C TRP A 52 7.00 8.48 0.23
N LEU A 53 6.32 9.37 0.97
CA LEU A 53 6.01 10.74 0.56
C LEU A 53 6.88 11.80 1.27
N GLY A 54 7.90 11.37 2.03
CA GLY A 54 8.83 12.29 2.73
C GLY A 54 8.27 12.88 4.02
N LEU A 55 7.35 12.18 4.67
CA LEU A 55 6.81 12.51 5.99
C LEU A 55 7.32 11.53 7.04
N ASN A 56 7.62 12.02 8.25
CA ASN A 56 8.05 11.15 9.35
C ASN A 56 6.86 10.32 9.87
N PRO A 57 6.90 8.97 9.79
CA PRO A 57 5.78 8.13 10.22
C PRO A 57 5.40 8.31 11.69
N ALA A 58 6.36 8.65 12.55
CA ALA A 58 6.15 8.83 13.99
C ALA A 58 5.39 10.12 14.34
N GLU A 59 5.38 11.11 13.44
CA GLU A 59 4.68 12.39 13.64
C GLU A 59 3.24 12.38 13.10
N HIS A 60 2.85 11.32 12.40
CA HIS A 60 1.60 11.25 11.67
C HIS A 60 0.90 9.91 11.89
N ALA A 61 0.16 9.83 12.99
CA ALA A 61 -0.76 8.72 13.23
C ALA A 61 -2.04 8.92 12.40
N VAL A 62 -2.32 7.98 11.49
CA VAL A 62 -3.55 7.92 10.71
C VAL A 62 -4.08 6.50 10.79
N ALA A 63 -5.32 6.34 11.24
CA ALA A 63 -5.99 5.06 11.26
C ALA A 63 -6.29 4.55 9.82
N ASP A 64 -6.41 3.24 9.66
CA ASP A 64 -6.58 2.62 8.34
C ASP A 64 -7.88 3.03 7.65
N GLY A 65 -8.97 3.19 8.40
CA GLY A 65 -10.28 3.58 7.89
C GLY A 65 -10.27 4.92 7.15
N PRO A 66 -9.91 6.05 7.80
CA PRO A 66 -9.87 7.34 7.13
C PRO A 66 -8.86 7.38 5.96
N LEU A 67 -7.75 6.65 6.06
CA LEU A 67 -6.80 6.54 4.94
C LEU A 67 -7.44 5.86 3.73
N LEU A 68 -8.16 4.76 3.95
CA LEU A 68 -8.85 4.02 2.90
C LEU A 68 -9.99 4.83 2.28
N VAL A 69 -10.83 5.47 3.11
CA VAL A 69 -11.92 6.35 2.64
C VAL A 69 -11.37 7.49 1.78
N ALA A 70 -10.28 8.13 2.21
CA ALA A 70 -9.58 9.11 1.40
C ALA A 70 -9.06 8.48 0.10
N GLY A 71 -8.54 7.25 0.15
CA GLY A 71 -8.11 6.47 -1.02
C GLY A 71 -9.21 6.22 -2.04
N LEU A 72 -10.46 6.13 -1.60
CA LEU A 72 -11.64 6.01 -2.48
C LEU A 72 -12.08 7.35 -3.09
N GLY A 73 -11.56 8.46 -2.59
CA GLY A 73 -11.87 9.81 -3.07
C GLY A 73 -13.01 10.48 -2.31
N GLU A 74 -13.48 9.85 -1.23
CA GLU A 74 -14.57 10.34 -0.41
C GLU A 74 -14.09 11.39 0.60
N LYS A 75 -14.97 12.34 0.92
CA LYS A 75 -14.75 13.42 1.88
C LYS A 75 -15.92 13.51 2.85
N PRO A 76 -15.97 12.60 3.83
CA PRO A 76 -17.07 12.60 4.79
C PRO A 76 -16.97 13.80 5.73
N PRO A 77 -18.07 14.14 6.45
CA PRO A 77 -18.05 15.18 7.49
C PRO A 77 -16.95 14.94 8.54
N GLU A 78 -16.47 16.01 9.18
CA GLU A 78 -15.32 15.97 10.11
C GLU A 78 -15.48 14.96 11.27
N ARG A 79 -16.72 14.74 11.74
CA ARG A 79 -17.04 13.83 12.84
C ARG A 79 -17.50 12.44 12.40
N ALA A 80 -17.50 12.14 11.10
CA ALA A 80 -17.85 10.83 10.62
C ALA A 80 -16.72 9.84 10.92
N VAL A 81 -17.07 8.69 11.51
CA VAL A 81 -16.11 7.63 11.78
C VAL A 81 -15.90 6.82 10.51
N CYS A 82 -14.66 6.73 10.06
CA CYS A 82 -14.25 5.94 8.89
C CYS A 82 -13.68 4.61 9.37
N LEU A 83 -14.12 3.49 8.80
CA LEU A 83 -13.59 2.16 9.07
C LEU A 83 -13.18 1.47 7.78
N VAL A 84 -12.17 0.60 7.88
CA VAL A 84 -11.95 -0.46 6.90
C VAL A 84 -13.01 -1.53 7.10
N ALA A 85 -13.45 -2.15 6.01
CA ALA A 85 -14.40 -3.24 5.98
C ALA A 85 -13.83 -4.35 5.09
N THR A 86 -13.28 -5.39 5.72
CA THR A 86 -12.56 -6.47 5.02
C THR A 86 -13.48 -7.64 4.73
N TRP A 87 -13.46 -8.15 3.50
CA TRP A 87 -14.09 -9.43 3.15
C TRP A 87 -13.45 -10.58 3.93
N GLY A 88 -14.27 -11.47 4.51
CA GLY A 88 -13.79 -12.63 5.26
C GLY A 88 -14.58 -13.91 4.98
N THR A 89 -14.02 -15.01 5.47
CA THR A 89 -14.70 -16.31 5.62
C THR A 89 -15.04 -16.49 7.09
N LEU A 90 -16.32 -16.59 7.42
CA LEU A 90 -16.80 -16.88 8.78
C LEU A 90 -17.31 -18.32 8.85
N GLY A 91 -16.63 -19.11 9.69
CA GLY A 91 -17.07 -20.42 10.17
C GLY A 91 -17.02 -20.47 11.70
N ALA A 92 -16.36 -21.49 12.26
CA ALA A 92 -16.06 -21.51 13.70
C ALA A 92 -15.10 -20.38 14.10
N THR A 93 -14.17 -20.05 13.21
CA THR A 93 -13.22 -18.95 13.33
C THR A 93 -13.34 -18.03 12.13
N LEU A 94 -12.79 -16.82 12.26
CA LEU A 94 -12.62 -15.91 11.13
C LEU A 94 -11.40 -16.36 10.30
N ALA A 95 -11.51 -16.35 8.98
CA ALA A 95 -10.41 -16.66 8.07
C ALA A 95 -10.38 -15.67 6.90
N GLU A 96 -9.25 -15.63 6.20
CA GLU A 96 -9.11 -14.86 4.97
C GLU A 96 -10.13 -15.34 3.92
N ALA A 97 -10.65 -14.39 3.16
CA ALA A 97 -11.58 -14.70 2.08
C ALA A 97 -10.78 -15.11 0.83
N PRO A 98 -11.22 -16.11 0.06
CA PRO A 98 -10.63 -16.36 -1.25
C PRO A 98 -10.86 -15.16 -2.17
N ARG A 99 -9.99 -15.01 -3.16
CA ARG A 99 -10.15 -13.98 -4.19
C ARG A 99 -11.48 -14.17 -4.92
N MET A 100 -12.19 -13.06 -5.10
CA MET A 100 -13.42 -13.03 -5.90
C MET A 100 -13.12 -12.64 -7.34
N GLU A 101 -13.85 -13.25 -8.26
CA GLU A 101 -13.95 -12.77 -9.63
C GLU A 101 -14.67 -11.40 -9.65
N PRO A 102 -14.42 -10.55 -10.65
CA PRO A 102 -15.00 -9.19 -10.69
C PRO A 102 -16.53 -9.16 -10.61
N HIS A 103 -17.21 -10.17 -11.16
CA HIS A 103 -18.67 -10.26 -11.11
C HIS A 103 -19.18 -10.66 -9.71
N GLU A 104 -18.48 -11.57 -9.03
CA GLU A 104 -18.80 -11.96 -7.64
C GLU A 104 -18.58 -10.77 -6.68
N GLU A 105 -17.48 -10.01 -6.85
CA GLU A 105 -17.20 -8.80 -6.05
C GLU A 105 -18.27 -7.73 -6.26
N ALA A 106 -18.75 -7.57 -7.49
CA ALA A 106 -19.84 -6.64 -7.81
C ALA A 106 -21.18 -7.07 -7.18
N GLU A 107 -21.51 -8.36 -7.23
CA GLU A 107 -22.71 -8.93 -6.60
C GLU A 107 -22.66 -8.80 -5.07
N ALA A 108 -21.56 -9.21 -4.44
CA ALA A 108 -21.33 -9.07 -3.00
C ALA A 108 -21.41 -7.61 -2.55
N SER A 109 -20.77 -6.70 -3.28
CA SER A 109 -20.88 -5.27 -2.98
C SER A 109 -22.29 -4.73 -3.16
N ALA A 110 -23.09 -5.25 -4.10
CA ALA A 110 -24.48 -4.83 -4.24
C ALA A 110 -25.33 -5.32 -3.06
N ALA A 111 -25.09 -6.52 -2.55
CA ALA A 111 -25.70 -7.02 -1.32
C ALA A 111 -25.35 -6.13 -0.12
N MET A 112 -24.08 -5.77 0.06
CA MET A 112 -23.64 -4.91 1.16
C MET A 112 -24.26 -3.50 1.13
N ARG A 113 -24.49 -2.94 -0.06
CA ARG A 113 -25.19 -1.64 -0.18
C ARG A 113 -26.63 -1.68 0.36
N ARG A 114 -27.27 -2.85 0.40
CA ARG A 114 -28.63 -3.00 0.97
C ARG A 114 -28.65 -2.91 2.49
N LEU A 115 -27.50 -3.11 3.15
CA LEU A 115 -27.32 -2.95 4.60
C LEU A 115 -27.01 -1.51 5.01
N GLN A 116 -26.95 -0.57 4.06
CA GLN A 116 -26.75 0.82 4.38
C GLN A 116 -27.92 1.38 5.19
N THR A 117 -27.61 2.26 6.12
CA THR A 117 -28.58 3.03 6.90
C THR A 117 -28.37 4.51 6.66
N PRO A 118 -29.29 5.40 7.11
CA PRO A 118 -29.06 6.85 7.05
C PRO A 118 -27.80 7.33 7.78
N ARG A 119 -27.18 6.48 8.61
CA ARG A 119 -25.96 6.80 9.37
C ARG A 119 -24.76 5.93 9.01
N LEU A 120 -24.94 4.73 8.46
CA LEU A 120 -23.85 3.82 8.14
C LEU A 120 -23.81 3.55 6.63
N PHE A 121 -22.75 4.02 5.98
CA PHE A 121 -22.60 4.00 4.53
C PHE A 121 -21.52 3.03 4.10
N TRP A 122 -21.83 2.23 3.09
CA TRP A 122 -20.90 1.30 2.44
C TRP A 122 -20.19 1.98 1.29
N LEU A 123 -18.87 1.84 1.23
CA LEU A 123 -18.02 2.30 0.14
C LEU A 123 -17.26 1.12 -0.46
N THR A 124 -17.57 0.78 -1.70
CA THR A 124 -16.89 -0.30 -2.44
C THR A 124 -15.44 0.06 -2.70
N GLY A 125 -14.52 -0.79 -2.26
CA GLY A 125 -13.09 -0.59 -2.41
C GLY A 125 -12.43 -1.49 -3.45
N GLU A 126 -11.28 -2.05 -3.06
CA GLU A 126 -10.57 -3.06 -3.84
C GLU A 126 -10.34 -4.26 -2.91
N GLN A 127 -10.81 -5.45 -3.30
CA GLN A 127 -10.66 -6.65 -2.49
C GLN A 127 -9.22 -6.82 -1.92
N PRO A 128 -9.07 -7.18 -0.63
CA PRO A 128 -10.16 -7.55 0.26
C PRO A 128 -10.81 -6.36 1.01
N HIS A 129 -10.33 -5.13 0.80
CA HIS A 129 -10.69 -3.97 1.63
C HIS A 129 -11.71 -3.04 0.96
N ASN A 130 -12.80 -2.80 1.69
CA ASN A 130 -13.82 -1.78 1.44
C ASN A 130 -13.82 -0.81 2.62
N ALA A 131 -14.71 0.17 2.61
CA ALA A 131 -14.83 1.08 3.74
C ALA A 131 -16.28 1.26 4.22
N LEU A 132 -16.40 1.63 5.48
CA LEU A 132 -17.62 2.14 6.07
C LEU A 132 -17.42 3.60 6.51
N VAL A 133 -18.46 4.40 6.32
CA VAL A 133 -18.54 5.74 6.90
C VAL A 133 -19.75 5.78 7.82
N TRP A 134 -19.50 6.05 9.10
CA TRP A 134 -20.52 6.15 10.13
C TRP A 134 -20.71 7.61 10.56
N LEU A 135 -21.80 8.22 10.10
CA LEU A 135 -22.20 9.57 10.46
C LEU A 135 -22.68 9.62 11.91
N ASP A 136 -22.17 10.60 12.65
CA ASP A 136 -22.46 10.82 14.07
C ASP A 136 -22.30 9.56 14.95
N GLY A 137 -21.43 8.63 14.52
CA GLY A 137 -21.03 7.47 15.30
C GLY A 137 -20.12 7.87 16.46
N PRO A 138 -20.15 7.13 17.58
CA PRO A 138 -19.14 7.29 18.62
C PRO A 138 -17.77 6.90 18.08
N ILE A 139 -16.70 7.53 18.54
CA ILE A 139 -15.32 7.11 18.22
C ILE A 139 -14.72 6.19 19.29
N GLU A 140 -15.27 6.26 20.51
CA GLU A 140 -14.79 5.53 21.69
C GLU A 140 -15.31 4.09 21.70
N PHE A 141 -14.87 3.32 20.71
CA PHE A 141 -15.06 1.88 20.62
C PHE A 141 -13.78 1.24 20.10
N ALA A 142 -13.61 -0.05 20.36
CA ALA A 142 -12.49 -0.85 19.90
C ALA A 142 -12.94 -1.83 18.82
N THR A 143 -12.06 -2.07 17.85
CA THR A 143 -12.20 -3.12 16.84
C THR A 143 -10.89 -3.89 16.76
N THR A 144 -10.96 -5.18 16.42
CA THR A 144 -9.76 -5.99 16.17
C THR A 144 -9.41 -5.90 14.68
N PRO A 145 -8.16 -5.51 14.31
CA PRO A 145 -7.66 -5.59 12.95
C PRO A 145 -7.89 -6.98 12.33
N PHE A 146 -8.19 -7.04 11.04
CA PHE A 146 -8.61 -8.30 10.40
C PHE A 146 -7.54 -9.40 10.50
N ASP A 147 -6.27 -9.06 10.26
CA ASP A 147 -5.14 -9.97 10.38
C ASP A 147 -4.94 -10.52 11.80
N GLN A 148 -5.29 -9.75 12.82
CA GLN A 148 -5.27 -10.19 14.22
C GLN A 148 -6.51 -11.03 14.59
N ALA A 149 -7.66 -10.78 13.94
CA ALA A 149 -8.88 -11.53 14.19
C ALA A 149 -8.89 -12.90 13.49
N VAL A 150 -8.17 -13.05 12.37
CA VAL A 150 -8.03 -14.32 11.64
C VAL A 150 -7.48 -15.43 12.55
N GLY A 151 -8.07 -16.62 12.45
CA GLY A 151 -7.73 -17.81 13.23
C GLY A 151 -8.37 -17.88 14.62
N ASN A 152 -8.95 -16.77 15.11
CA ASN A 152 -9.57 -16.70 16.43
C ASN A 152 -11.09 -16.92 16.37
N GLU A 153 -11.69 -17.28 17.51
CA GLU A 153 -13.14 -17.32 17.65
C GLU A 153 -13.71 -15.91 17.51
N TYR A 154 -14.52 -15.67 16.48
CA TYR A 154 -14.93 -14.32 16.10
C TYR A 154 -15.66 -13.55 17.22
N ARG A 155 -16.44 -14.22 18.07
CA ARG A 155 -17.16 -13.60 19.19
C ARG A 155 -16.23 -12.98 20.23
N THR A 156 -15.03 -13.54 20.40
CA THR A 156 -14.00 -12.98 21.29
C THR A 156 -13.34 -11.73 20.71
N GLN A 157 -13.52 -11.49 19.41
CA GLN A 157 -12.96 -10.35 18.67
C GLN A 157 -14.03 -9.31 18.31
N TRP A 158 -15.24 -9.42 18.87
CA TRP A 158 -16.33 -8.51 18.57
C TRP A 158 -15.95 -7.05 18.87
N PRO A 159 -16.45 -6.09 18.06
CA PRO A 159 -16.36 -4.67 18.41
C PRO A 159 -16.83 -4.46 19.84
N SER A 160 -16.16 -3.60 20.60
CA SER A 160 -16.50 -3.33 22.00
C SER A 160 -16.54 -1.85 22.33
N GLY A 161 -17.39 -1.45 23.29
CA GLY A 161 -17.53 -0.06 23.71
C GLY A 161 -18.73 0.65 23.10
N ASP A 162 -18.63 1.98 22.90
CA ASP A 162 -19.80 2.78 22.54
C ASP A 162 -20.31 2.44 21.13
N GLY A 163 -21.60 2.17 21.02
CA GLY A 163 -22.22 1.84 19.73
C GLY A 163 -21.82 0.47 19.16
N GLU A 164 -21.14 -0.39 19.92
CA GLU A 164 -20.70 -1.73 19.48
C GLU A 164 -21.83 -2.55 18.82
N GLN A 165 -23.06 -2.40 19.31
CA GLN A 165 -24.22 -3.14 18.83
C GLN A 165 -24.52 -2.87 17.35
N VAL A 166 -24.30 -1.64 16.87
CA VAL A 166 -24.51 -1.29 15.45
C VAL A 166 -23.54 -2.05 14.55
N LEU A 167 -22.27 -2.15 14.96
CA LEU A 167 -21.25 -2.88 14.18
C LEU A 167 -21.40 -4.39 14.30
N ARG A 168 -21.79 -4.90 15.48
CA ARG A 168 -22.10 -6.31 15.68
C ARG A 168 -23.27 -6.76 14.80
N GLN A 169 -24.35 -5.99 14.81
CA GLN A 169 -25.49 -6.23 13.92
C GLN A 169 -25.07 -6.17 12.45
N PHE A 170 -24.25 -5.18 12.07
CA PHE A 170 -23.73 -5.10 10.69
C PHE A 170 -22.92 -6.34 10.29
N ILE A 171 -22.08 -6.88 11.18
CA ILE A 171 -21.31 -8.12 10.93
C ILE A 171 -22.27 -9.29 10.72
N GLU A 172 -23.27 -9.46 11.61
CA GLU A 172 -24.26 -10.53 11.52
C GLU A 172 -25.11 -10.42 10.25
N ASP A 173 -25.62 -9.23 9.95
CA ASP A 173 -26.39 -8.95 8.73
C ASP A 173 -25.55 -9.21 7.47
N SER A 174 -24.27 -8.81 7.49
CA SER A 174 -23.34 -9.10 6.38
C SER A 174 -23.19 -10.60 6.17
N HIS A 175 -23.15 -11.37 7.27
CA HIS A 175 -23.01 -12.80 7.19
C HIS A 175 -24.24 -13.47 6.59
N GLU A 176 -25.43 -13.04 7.00
CA GLU A 176 -26.70 -13.53 6.47
C GLU A 176 -26.81 -13.26 4.96
N VAL A 177 -26.65 -11.99 4.53
CA VAL A 177 -26.87 -11.63 3.13
C VAL A 177 -25.81 -12.19 2.20
N LEU A 178 -24.54 -12.26 2.64
CA LEU A 178 -23.47 -12.80 1.80
C LEU A 178 -23.53 -14.32 1.70
N SER A 179 -23.88 -15.02 2.78
CA SER A 179 -24.03 -16.49 2.77
C SER A 179 -25.13 -16.94 1.80
N ALA A 180 -26.15 -16.11 1.58
CA ALA A 180 -27.26 -16.39 0.68
C ALA A 180 -26.92 -16.19 -0.82
N LEU A 181 -25.75 -15.65 -1.17
CA LEU A 181 -25.37 -15.43 -2.56
C LEU A 181 -25.05 -16.75 -3.28
N GLU A 182 -25.50 -16.87 -4.54
CA GLU A 182 -25.42 -18.12 -5.31
C GLU A 182 -23.98 -18.61 -5.48
N PHE A 183 -23.01 -17.71 -5.69
CA PHE A 183 -21.61 -18.10 -5.79
C PHE A 183 -21.04 -18.65 -4.47
N ASN A 184 -21.51 -18.16 -3.31
CA ASN A 184 -21.10 -18.68 -2.01
C ASN A 184 -21.74 -20.04 -1.72
N GLN A 185 -22.99 -20.26 -2.11
CA GLN A 185 -23.64 -21.57 -2.04
C GLN A 185 -22.88 -22.58 -2.90
N ARG A 186 -22.55 -22.23 -4.15
CA ARG A 186 -21.74 -23.09 -5.03
C ARG A 186 -20.35 -23.40 -4.46
N ARG A 187 -19.69 -22.44 -3.81
CA ARG A 187 -18.40 -22.67 -3.13
C ARG A 187 -18.55 -23.67 -1.99
N GLN A 188 -19.57 -23.48 -1.14
CA GLN A 188 -19.84 -24.38 -0.02
C GLN A 188 -20.16 -25.80 -0.50
N ASP A 189 -21.01 -25.96 -1.52
CA ASP A 189 -21.35 -27.26 -2.12
C ASP A 189 -20.11 -27.97 -2.70
N ALA A 190 -19.13 -27.20 -3.18
CA ALA A 190 -17.85 -27.70 -3.67
C ALA A 190 -16.78 -27.90 -2.58
N GLY A 191 -17.09 -27.62 -1.30
CA GLY A 191 -16.14 -27.68 -0.19
C GLY A 191 -15.08 -26.58 -0.21
N ALA A 192 -15.30 -25.50 -0.97
CA ALA A 192 -14.43 -24.33 -1.03
C ALA A 192 -14.86 -23.25 0.00
N PRO A 193 -13.93 -22.44 0.53
CA PRO A 193 -14.26 -21.39 1.48
C PRO A 193 -15.18 -20.32 0.85
N PRO A 194 -16.25 -19.88 1.51
CA PRO A 194 -17.10 -18.78 1.03
C PRO A 194 -16.54 -17.39 1.40
N VAL A 195 -16.99 -16.35 0.72
CA VAL A 195 -16.78 -14.94 1.11
C VAL A 195 -18.06 -14.44 1.75
N ASN A 196 -18.24 -14.72 3.04
CA ASN A 196 -19.54 -14.65 3.70
C ASN A 196 -19.55 -13.78 4.95
N VAL A 197 -18.61 -12.86 5.13
CA VAL A 197 -18.71 -11.85 6.20
C VAL A 197 -17.94 -10.60 5.80
N VAL A 198 -18.35 -9.46 6.35
CA VAL A 198 -17.54 -8.24 6.38
C VAL A 198 -17.09 -7.96 7.80
N TRP A 199 -15.79 -7.75 7.97
CA TRP A 199 -15.19 -7.42 9.25
C TRP A 199 -14.77 -5.93 9.30
N PRO A 200 -15.44 -5.08 10.12
CA PRO A 200 -15.10 -3.67 10.27
C PRO A 200 -13.96 -3.44 11.27
N TRP A 201 -12.97 -2.62 10.91
CA TRP A 201 -11.84 -2.28 11.78
C TRP A 201 -11.14 -0.97 11.40
N GLY A 202 -10.17 -0.53 12.21
CA GLY A 202 -9.30 0.61 11.89
C GLY A 202 -10.04 1.96 11.94
N GLN A 203 -10.91 2.11 12.93
CA GLN A 203 -11.77 3.27 13.13
C GLN A 203 -10.96 4.56 13.34
N GLY A 204 -11.39 5.65 12.69
CA GLY A 204 -10.78 6.96 12.86
C GLY A 204 -11.56 8.08 12.18
N TRP A 205 -11.31 9.31 12.60
CA TRP A 205 -11.76 10.50 11.86
C TRP A 205 -10.76 10.86 10.75
N MET A 206 -11.22 11.65 9.78
CA MET A 206 -10.33 12.20 8.77
C MET A 206 -9.24 13.05 9.44
N PRO A 207 -7.94 12.72 9.28
CA PRO A 207 -6.86 13.43 9.94
C PRO A 207 -6.60 14.77 9.25
N ARG A 208 -6.04 15.71 10.00
CA ARG A 208 -5.42 16.92 9.42
C ARG A 208 -3.97 16.61 9.09
N MET A 209 -3.67 16.54 7.80
CA MET A 209 -2.32 16.26 7.32
C MET A 209 -1.65 17.53 6.76
N PRO A 210 -0.31 17.62 6.79
CA PRO A 210 0.39 18.71 6.14
C PRO A 210 0.14 18.70 4.63
N ASN A 211 -0.08 19.88 4.06
CA ASN A 211 -0.22 20.03 2.62
C ASN A 211 1.17 20.01 1.95
N LEU A 212 1.53 18.90 1.34
CA LEU A 212 2.79 18.71 0.64
C LEU A 212 2.85 19.46 -0.70
N ALA A 213 1.70 19.71 -1.34
CA ALA A 213 1.65 20.51 -2.57
C ALA A 213 2.00 21.99 -2.34
N LEU A 214 1.92 22.48 -1.09
CA LEU A 214 2.42 23.80 -0.71
C LEU A 214 3.90 23.79 -0.31
N ARG A 215 4.47 22.62 -0.01
CA ARG A 215 5.87 22.47 0.46
C ARG A 215 6.84 22.14 -0.66
N TYR A 216 6.37 21.42 -1.67
CA TYR A 216 7.19 20.88 -2.74
C TYR A 216 6.65 21.28 -4.11
N PRO A 217 7.52 21.33 -5.13
CA PRO A 217 7.10 21.48 -6.51
C PRO A 217 6.08 20.40 -6.92
N PRO A 218 5.18 20.71 -7.88
CA PRO A 218 4.20 19.74 -8.35
C PRO A 218 4.84 18.43 -8.79
N ALA A 219 4.43 17.33 -8.17
CA ALA A 219 4.82 15.97 -8.52
C ALA A 219 3.57 15.11 -8.64
N THR A 220 3.54 14.26 -9.67
CA THR A 220 2.50 13.22 -9.77
C THR A 220 3.02 11.95 -9.10
N VAL A 221 2.23 11.42 -8.17
CA VAL A 221 2.48 10.13 -7.53
C VAL A 221 1.81 9.02 -8.35
N HIS A 222 2.57 8.08 -8.89
CA HIS A 222 2.05 6.90 -9.57
C HIS A 222 2.09 5.73 -8.59
N THR A 223 0.95 5.15 -8.25
CA THR A 223 0.91 4.05 -7.28
C THR A 223 -0.18 3.02 -7.55
N ASP A 224 0.10 1.77 -7.21
CA ASP A 224 -0.85 0.65 -7.15
C ASP A 224 -1.59 0.58 -5.79
N SER A 225 -1.06 1.24 -4.76
CA SER A 225 -1.62 1.22 -3.41
C SER A 225 -2.77 2.20 -3.21
N LEU A 226 -3.94 1.69 -2.80
CA LEU A 226 -5.07 2.52 -2.41
C LEU A 226 -4.75 3.40 -1.19
N ARG A 227 -3.90 2.92 -0.28
CA ARG A 227 -3.46 3.64 0.91
C ARG A 227 -2.60 4.85 0.57
N VAL A 228 -1.62 4.68 -0.34
CA VAL A 228 -0.79 5.78 -0.84
C VAL A 228 -1.64 6.81 -1.58
N ARG A 229 -2.65 6.39 -2.36
CA ARG A 229 -3.63 7.32 -2.96
C ARG A 229 -4.39 8.13 -1.92
N GLY A 230 -4.80 7.48 -0.83
CA GLY A 230 -5.46 8.14 0.30
C GLY A 230 -4.57 9.21 0.93
N LEU A 231 -3.32 8.85 1.20
CA LEU A 231 -2.35 9.79 1.76
C LEU A 231 -2.05 10.96 0.81
N CYS A 232 -1.94 10.71 -0.50
CA CYS A 232 -1.78 11.78 -1.50
C CYS A 232 -2.94 12.77 -1.41
N ARG A 233 -4.18 12.30 -1.32
CA ARG A 233 -5.35 13.20 -1.19
C ARG A 233 -5.35 13.97 0.12
N LEU A 234 -5.01 13.33 1.24
CA LEU A 234 -4.92 14.00 2.55
C LEU A 234 -3.81 15.07 2.57
N THR A 235 -2.73 14.87 1.81
CA THR A 235 -1.58 15.78 1.74
C THR A 235 -1.62 16.75 0.54
N GLY A 236 -2.68 16.72 -0.26
CA GLY A 236 -2.84 17.61 -1.43
C GLY A 236 -2.03 17.23 -2.66
N LEU A 237 -1.33 16.07 -2.67
CA LEU A 237 -0.61 15.57 -3.84
C LEU A 237 -1.58 14.95 -4.87
N THR A 238 -1.20 15.05 -6.14
CA THR A 238 -1.92 14.37 -7.23
C THR A 238 -1.42 12.93 -7.35
N SER A 239 -2.34 11.97 -7.37
CA SER A 239 -2.02 10.56 -7.59
C SER A 239 -2.66 10.00 -8.86
N LYS A 240 -1.94 9.14 -9.58
CA LYS A 240 -2.42 8.30 -10.68
C LYS A 240 -2.14 6.83 -10.38
N ARG A 241 -2.85 5.93 -11.05
CA ARG A 241 -2.63 4.48 -10.92
C ARG A 241 -1.35 4.07 -11.65
N ALA A 242 -0.49 3.27 -11.01
CA ALA A 242 0.69 2.67 -11.65
C ALA A 242 0.34 1.32 -12.30
N LEU A 243 -0.09 0.34 -11.52
CA LEU A 243 -0.46 -1.00 -12.01
C LEU A 243 -1.98 -1.25 -11.89
N PRO A 244 -2.58 -2.05 -12.79
CA PRO A 244 -3.98 -2.44 -12.68
C PRO A 244 -4.25 -3.32 -11.44
N ARG A 245 -5.52 -3.56 -11.13
CA ARG A 245 -5.88 -4.49 -10.05
C ARG A 245 -5.47 -5.91 -10.45
N GLY A 246 -4.70 -6.57 -9.60
CA GLY A 246 -4.25 -7.95 -9.82
C GLY A 246 -2.93 -8.05 -10.58
N PHE A 247 -2.59 -9.28 -10.94
CA PHE A 247 -1.33 -9.61 -11.62
C PHE A 247 -1.51 -9.40 -13.13
N GLY A 248 -0.79 -8.45 -13.74
CA GLY A 248 -0.91 -8.12 -15.16
C GLY A 248 0.29 -7.34 -15.70
N ASP A 249 0.45 -7.33 -17.02
CA ASP A 249 1.60 -6.75 -17.74
C ASP A 249 1.30 -5.35 -18.32
N ASP A 250 0.37 -4.60 -17.72
CA ASP A 250 0.03 -3.24 -18.16
C ASP A 250 0.93 -2.19 -17.46
N TRP A 251 1.96 -1.76 -18.19
CA TRP A 251 2.89 -0.70 -17.78
C TRP A 251 2.62 0.64 -18.46
N ALA A 252 1.40 0.89 -18.95
CA ALA A 252 1.07 2.11 -19.68
C ALA A 252 1.34 3.40 -18.88
N PHE A 253 1.30 3.33 -17.54
CA PHE A 253 1.60 4.47 -16.68
C PHE A 253 3.01 5.04 -16.88
N VAL A 254 3.98 4.21 -17.31
CA VAL A 254 5.36 4.66 -17.53
C VAL A 254 5.41 5.78 -18.58
N LYS A 255 4.53 5.73 -19.59
CA LYS A 255 4.41 6.78 -20.62
C LYS A 255 3.86 8.10 -20.09
N SER A 256 3.28 8.09 -18.88
CA SER A 256 2.68 9.26 -18.24
C SER A 256 3.58 9.91 -17.18
N LEU A 257 4.80 9.39 -16.98
CA LEU A 257 5.79 9.98 -16.10
C LEU A 257 6.20 11.36 -16.62
N GLY A 258 6.13 12.37 -15.75
CA GLY A 258 6.53 13.73 -16.06
C GLY A 258 8.01 14.00 -15.74
N SER A 259 8.42 15.26 -15.87
CA SER A 259 9.76 15.73 -15.47
C SER A 259 10.04 15.54 -13.98
N THR A 260 8.99 15.50 -13.16
CA THR A 260 9.04 15.26 -11.72
C THR A 260 8.01 14.22 -11.35
N SER A 261 8.48 13.03 -10.98
CA SER A 261 7.62 11.86 -10.74
C SER A 261 8.01 11.14 -9.45
N LEU A 262 7.00 10.72 -8.69
CA LEU A 262 7.16 9.76 -7.59
C LEU A 262 6.42 8.49 -7.97
N VAL A 263 7.09 7.35 -7.98
CA VAL A 263 6.49 6.05 -8.29
C VAL A 263 6.54 5.21 -7.02
N VAL A 264 5.43 4.61 -6.62
CA VAL A 264 5.33 3.74 -5.45
C VAL A 264 4.62 2.45 -5.84
N ILE A 265 5.33 1.32 -5.83
CA ILE A 265 4.79 0.00 -6.20
C ILE A 265 4.83 -0.92 -4.98
N GLU A 266 3.71 -1.02 -4.26
CA GLU A 266 3.60 -1.81 -3.01
C GLU A 266 3.42 -3.32 -3.28
N THR A 267 2.99 -3.70 -4.49
CA THR A 267 2.72 -5.11 -4.84
C THR A 267 3.90 -6.05 -4.53
N PHE A 268 5.15 -5.59 -4.63
CA PHE A 268 6.34 -6.40 -4.29
C PHE A 268 6.35 -6.84 -2.83
N ALA A 269 6.07 -5.93 -1.88
CA ALA A 269 5.97 -6.27 -0.48
C ALA A 269 4.80 -7.24 -0.21
N THR A 270 3.67 -7.05 -0.90
CA THR A 270 2.51 -7.96 -0.81
C THR A 270 2.86 -9.38 -1.28
N LEU A 271 3.48 -9.52 -2.46
CA LEU A 271 3.91 -10.81 -2.99
C LEU A 271 4.92 -11.50 -2.07
N ARG A 272 5.85 -10.73 -1.50
CA ARG A 272 6.86 -11.25 -0.59
C ARG A 272 6.25 -11.78 0.71
N ARG A 273 5.34 -11.04 1.34
CA ARG A 273 4.63 -11.50 2.55
C ARG A 273 3.80 -12.75 2.28
N ALA A 274 3.23 -12.87 1.08
CA ALA A 274 2.47 -14.02 0.64
C ALA A 274 3.33 -15.22 0.20
N GLY A 275 4.67 -15.12 0.22
CA GLY A 275 5.57 -16.19 -0.23
C GLY A 275 5.52 -16.50 -1.73
N ARG A 276 5.01 -15.56 -2.55
CA ARG A 276 4.79 -15.71 -3.99
C ARG A 276 6.04 -15.37 -4.80
N ALA A 277 7.06 -16.20 -4.67
CA ALA A 277 8.40 -15.94 -5.21
C ALA A 277 8.45 -15.87 -6.74
N GLU A 278 7.75 -16.77 -7.44
CA GLU A 278 7.71 -16.81 -8.91
C GLU A 278 7.06 -15.56 -9.48
N GLU A 279 5.95 -15.12 -8.90
CA GLU A 279 5.27 -13.89 -9.30
C GLU A 279 6.10 -12.65 -9.01
N LEU A 280 6.83 -12.64 -7.90
CA LEU A 280 7.73 -11.56 -7.54
C LEU A 280 8.89 -11.45 -8.55
N GLU A 281 9.52 -12.56 -8.93
CA GLU A 281 10.60 -12.59 -9.92
C GLU A 281 10.11 -12.17 -11.31
N TRP A 282 8.94 -12.65 -11.72
CA TRP A 282 8.31 -12.23 -12.96
C TRP A 282 8.06 -10.71 -12.97
N LEU A 283 7.49 -10.17 -11.89
CA LEU A 283 7.17 -8.74 -11.78
C LEU A 283 8.44 -7.89 -11.75
N ALA A 284 9.51 -8.38 -11.09
CA ALA A 284 10.82 -7.75 -11.08
C ALA A 284 11.40 -7.62 -12.50
N THR A 285 11.29 -8.66 -13.31
CA THR A 285 11.73 -8.65 -14.72
C THR A 285 10.94 -7.62 -15.54
N ARG A 286 9.63 -7.48 -15.30
CA ARG A 286 8.79 -6.47 -15.98
C ARG A 286 9.10 -5.05 -15.52
N LEU A 287 9.30 -4.85 -14.22
CA LEU A 287 9.76 -3.57 -13.66
C LEU A 287 11.08 -3.13 -14.30
N ASP A 288 12.03 -4.06 -14.46
CA ASP A 288 13.32 -3.79 -15.07
C ASP A 288 13.18 -3.39 -16.55
N ALA A 289 12.44 -4.18 -17.33
CA ALA A 289 12.25 -3.98 -18.76
C ALA A 289 11.43 -2.72 -19.10
N HIS A 290 10.47 -2.34 -18.26
CA HIS A 290 9.56 -1.22 -18.56
C HIS A 290 9.94 0.08 -17.83
N LEU A 291 10.31 0.02 -16.55
CA LEU A 291 10.57 1.21 -15.75
C LEU A 291 12.06 1.53 -15.65
N PHE A 292 12.92 0.55 -15.35
CA PHE A 292 14.35 0.83 -15.19
C PHE A 292 15.06 1.10 -16.52
N ASP A 293 14.68 0.42 -17.61
CA ASP A 293 15.21 0.73 -18.95
C ASP A 293 14.95 2.18 -19.38
N LEU A 294 13.83 2.79 -18.95
CA LEU A 294 13.54 4.21 -19.22
C LEU A 294 14.66 5.14 -18.70
N PHE A 295 15.23 4.80 -17.53
CA PHE A 295 16.25 5.64 -16.90
C PHE A 295 17.67 5.32 -17.37
N ARG A 296 17.90 4.13 -17.94
CA ARG A 296 19.21 3.68 -18.40
C ARG A 296 19.88 4.62 -19.41
N PRO A 297 19.23 5.07 -20.51
CA PRO A 297 19.88 5.94 -21.49
C PRO A 297 20.09 7.38 -21.01
N LEU A 298 19.45 7.78 -19.90
CA LEU A 298 19.52 9.14 -19.38
C LEU A 298 20.83 9.34 -18.64
N ARG A 299 21.71 10.18 -19.20
CA ARG A 299 22.95 10.56 -18.52
C ARG A 299 22.65 11.50 -17.35
N PRO A 300 23.31 11.32 -16.20
CA PRO A 300 23.26 12.31 -15.13
C PRO A 300 23.75 13.66 -15.67
N SER A 301 22.94 14.68 -15.50
CA SER A 301 23.20 16.07 -15.87
C SER A 301 22.83 16.97 -14.69
N ALA A 302 23.30 18.21 -14.70
CA ALA A 302 22.91 19.19 -13.70
C ALA A 302 21.37 19.27 -13.64
N GLY A 303 20.80 18.98 -12.46
CA GLY A 303 19.36 18.99 -12.22
C GLY A 303 18.58 17.70 -12.54
N SER A 304 19.22 16.65 -13.09
CA SER A 304 18.63 15.30 -13.15
C SER A 304 18.95 14.50 -11.89
N HIS A 305 17.96 13.79 -11.37
CA HIS A 305 18.11 13.04 -10.12
C HIS A 305 17.20 11.81 -10.15
N LEU A 306 17.77 10.62 -10.01
CA LEU A 306 17.03 9.37 -9.84
C LEU A 306 17.35 8.79 -8.47
N VAL A 307 16.32 8.46 -7.71
CA VAL A 307 16.45 7.67 -6.48
C VAL A 307 15.56 6.45 -6.56
N ILE A 308 16.13 5.27 -6.32
CA ILE A 308 15.40 4.00 -6.18
C ILE A 308 15.51 3.56 -4.73
N LEU A 309 14.38 3.25 -4.10
CA LEU A 309 14.26 2.87 -2.70
C LEU A 309 13.56 1.52 -2.62
N SER A 310 14.17 0.56 -1.94
CA SER A 310 13.54 -0.69 -1.53
C SER A 310 13.50 -0.74 0.01
N PRO A 311 12.56 -0.04 0.65
CA PRO A 311 12.40 -0.13 2.10
C PRO A 311 11.92 -1.53 2.52
N SER A 312 12.15 -1.85 3.80
CA SER A 312 11.71 -3.10 4.41
C SER A 312 11.26 -2.85 5.86
N ASP A 313 10.21 -3.56 6.27
CA ASP A 313 9.67 -3.60 7.62
C ASP A 313 10.27 -4.75 8.46
N THR A 314 11.01 -5.69 7.87
CA THR A 314 11.59 -6.85 8.56
C THR A 314 13.09 -6.76 8.80
N GLY A 315 13.74 -5.74 8.25
CA GLY A 315 15.18 -5.53 8.34
C GLY A 315 15.62 -4.29 7.56
N PRO A 316 16.93 -4.10 7.32
CA PRO A 316 17.40 -2.97 6.54
C PRO A 316 16.86 -3.03 5.10
N GLY A 317 16.65 -1.86 4.51
CA GLY A 317 16.33 -1.71 3.08
C GLY A 317 17.55 -1.23 2.29
N LEU A 318 17.37 -0.99 0.99
CA LEU A 318 18.41 -0.40 0.14
C LEU A 318 17.93 0.86 -0.57
N MET A 319 18.86 1.78 -0.79
CA MET A 319 18.69 2.92 -1.68
C MET A 319 19.81 2.99 -2.73
N LEU A 320 19.44 3.50 -3.89
CA LEU A 320 20.34 3.84 -4.99
C LEU A 320 20.04 5.28 -5.38
N GLU A 321 21.07 6.11 -5.41
CA GLU A 321 20.98 7.50 -5.81
C GLU A 321 21.91 7.78 -6.99
N ARG A 322 21.32 8.20 -8.12
CA ARG A 322 22.04 8.54 -9.35
C ARG A 322 21.81 10.01 -9.70
N SER A 323 22.88 10.78 -9.65
CA SER A 323 22.92 12.22 -9.90
C SER A 323 24.24 12.62 -10.57
N ALA A 324 24.40 13.89 -10.96
CA ALA A 324 25.65 14.37 -11.53
C ALA A 324 26.85 14.27 -10.56
N ASP A 325 26.58 14.24 -9.25
CA ASP A 325 27.58 14.16 -8.18
C ASP A 325 27.86 12.72 -7.75
N SER A 326 27.16 11.73 -8.33
CA SER A 326 27.32 10.33 -7.96
C SER A 326 28.68 9.81 -8.37
N ARG A 327 29.32 9.08 -7.45
CA ARG A 327 30.68 8.54 -7.69
C ARG A 327 30.64 7.24 -8.47
N GLY A 328 29.49 6.55 -8.42
CA GLY A 328 29.37 5.18 -8.86
C GLY A 328 30.10 4.23 -7.91
N GLY A 329 29.97 2.93 -8.16
CA GLY A 329 30.61 1.94 -7.31
C GLY A 329 30.38 0.52 -7.78
N THR A 330 30.97 -0.42 -7.04
CA THR A 330 30.82 -1.86 -7.28
C THR A 330 29.73 -2.49 -6.40
N THR A 331 29.12 -1.71 -5.51
CA THR A 331 28.07 -2.19 -4.60
C THR A 331 26.81 -2.52 -5.41
N PRO A 332 26.35 -3.77 -5.40
CA PRO A 332 25.14 -4.15 -6.12
C PRO A 332 23.88 -3.63 -5.41
N PHE A 333 22.78 -3.45 -6.14
CA PHE A 333 21.47 -3.18 -5.55
C PHE A 333 20.72 -4.50 -5.30
N ASP A 334 21.25 -5.32 -4.39
CA ASP A 334 20.67 -6.59 -3.97
C ASP A 334 21.10 -6.93 -2.52
N GLU A 335 20.59 -8.04 -2.00
CA GLU A 335 20.74 -8.47 -0.60
C GLU A 335 22.21 -8.60 -0.15
N ARG A 336 23.16 -8.78 -1.07
CA ARG A 336 24.60 -8.85 -0.74
C ARG A 336 25.12 -7.52 -0.19
N ALA A 337 24.52 -6.40 -0.60
CA ALA A 337 24.87 -5.08 -0.07
C ALA A 337 24.37 -4.84 1.37
N LEU A 338 23.58 -5.78 1.93
CA LEU A 338 23.04 -5.70 3.28
C LEU A 338 23.84 -6.50 4.32
N GLU A 339 24.75 -7.39 3.91
CA GLU A 339 25.47 -8.30 4.81
C GLU A 339 26.29 -7.57 5.89
N ASP A 340 26.84 -6.40 5.56
CA ASP A 340 27.66 -5.57 6.46
C ASP A 340 26.97 -4.25 6.89
N ALA A 341 25.70 -4.04 6.55
CA ALA A 341 25.05 -2.73 6.62
C ALA A 341 24.87 -2.18 8.06
N GLY A 342 24.90 -3.01 9.10
CA GLY A 342 24.66 -2.60 10.49
C GLY A 342 23.36 -1.79 10.68
N ARG A 343 23.25 -0.98 11.75
CA ARG A 343 22.15 0.01 11.94
C ARG A 343 22.43 1.37 11.29
N ALA A 344 23.56 1.50 10.59
CA ALA A 344 23.97 2.73 9.94
C ALA A 344 23.21 2.84 8.61
N GLY A 345 22.19 3.69 8.57
CA GLY A 345 21.40 3.89 7.36
C GLY A 345 20.64 5.19 7.42
N ARG A 346 20.26 5.70 6.25
CA ARG A 346 19.32 6.82 6.15
C ARG A 346 17.91 6.28 6.32
N THR A 347 17.00 7.13 6.76
CA THR A 347 15.59 6.76 6.83
C THR A 347 14.94 7.05 5.47
N THR A 348 13.93 6.27 5.10
CA THR A 348 13.23 6.46 3.83
C THR A 348 12.66 7.88 3.71
N TRP A 349 12.04 8.39 4.78
CA TRP A 349 11.43 9.72 4.77
C TRP A 349 12.46 10.84 4.65
N ASP A 350 13.62 10.75 5.30
CA ASP A 350 14.66 11.78 5.18
C ASP A 350 15.23 11.83 3.76
N VAL A 351 15.39 10.66 3.12
CA VAL A 351 15.85 10.58 1.72
C VAL A 351 14.82 11.20 0.79
N VAL A 352 13.56 10.78 0.87
CA VAL A 352 12.48 11.30 0.01
C VAL A 352 12.31 12.80 0.21
N ALA A 353 12.22 13.27 1.47
CA ALA A 353 12.03 14.68 1.77
C ALA A 353 13.20 15.54 1.28
N ARG A 354 14.45 15.07 1.41
CA ARG A 354 15.64 15.77 0.89
C ARG A 354 15.58 15.91 -0.64
N VAL A 355 15.22 14.83 -1.34
CA VAL A 355 15.15 14.82 -2.80
C VAL A 355 14.00 15.69 -3.30
N MET A 356 12.84 15.62 -2.66
CA MET A 356 11.70 16.50 -3.01
C MET A 356 12.03 17.99 -2.81
N ARG A 357 12.85 18.34 -1.79
CA ARG A 357 13.33 19.73 -1.61
C ARG A 357 14.29 20.18 -2.71
N SER A 358 15.10 19.28 -3.26
CA SER A 358 16.03 19.61 -4.36
C SER A 358 15.34 19.80 -5.71
N TRP A 359 14.04 19.49 -5.81
CA TRP A 359 13.25 19.73 -7.01
C TRP A 359 12.85 21.20 -7.19
N THR A 360 13.27 22.09 -6.29
CA THR A 360 13.05 23.52 -6.47
C THR A 360 13.63 23.99 -7.82
N PRO A 361 12.94 24.91 -8.52
CA PRO A 361 13.37 25.41 -9.83
C PRO A 361 14.76 26.02 -9.84
#